data_AF-A0A7C3DY49-F1
#
_entry.id   AF-A0A7C3DY49-F1
#
_cell.length_a   1.000
_cell.length_b   1.000
_cell.length_c   1.000
_cell.angle_alpha   90.00
_cell.angle_beta   90.00
_cell.angle_gamma   90.00
#
_symmetry.space_group_name_H-M   'P 1'
#
loop_
_entity.id
_entity.type
_entity.pdbx_description
1 polymer ?
#
loop_
_entity_poly.entity_id
_entity_poly.type
_entity_poly.pdbx_seq_one_letter_code
_entity_poly.pdbx_strand_id
1 'polypeptide(L)'
;MWQERIAEWLLYDEKEPMLFTRIYFWIFFAVCLAGYSLLYRKNVLRNVYLFIFSLFFYYKSGGYYFSLLIFSTLVDYAIGLGLGASSKKNIRLLLVATSVFVNL
;
A
#
# COMPACT_ATOMS: atom_id res chain seq x y z
N MET A 1 -9.13 30.68 3.32
CA MET A 1 -7.96 30.79 4.24
C MET A 1 -7.72 29.52 5.08
N TRP A 2 -8.73 28.88 5.68
CA TRP A 2 -8.53 27.61 6.43
C TRP A 2 -8.57 26.32 5.58
N GLN A 3 -9.30 26.33 4.47
CA GLN A 3 -9.45 25.14 3.60
C GLN A 3 -8.17 24.81 2.81
N GLU A 4 -7.34 25.81 2.49
CA GLU A 4 -6.13 25.62 1.68
C GLU A 4 -5.02 24.89 2.44
N ARG A 5 -4.90 25.12 3.75
CA ARG A 5 -3.90 24.45 4.61
C ARG A 5 -4.15 22.94 4.78
N ILE A 6 -5.40 22.50 4.62
CA ILE A 6 -5.76 21.08 4.75
C ILE A 6 -5.37 20.30 3.48
N ALA A 7 -5.47 20.95 2.32
CA ALA A 7 -5.03 20.36 1.05
C ALA A 7 -3.50 20.24 0.99
N GLU A 8 -2.75 21.22 1.52
CA GLU A 8 -1.29 21.14 1.65
C GLU A 8 -0.83 19.97 2.52
N TRP A 9 -1.56 19.64 3.59
CA TRP A 9 -1.26 18.48 4.43
C TRP A 9 -1.54 17.14 3.75
N LEU A 10 -2.44 17.10 2.77
CA LEU A 10 -2.71 15.92 1.96
C LEU A 10 -1.70 15.76 0.80
N LEU A 11 -1.13 16.87 0.32
CA LEU A 11 -0.12 16.86 -0.73
C LEU A 11 1.24 16.38 -0.19
N TYR A 12 1.92 15.54 -0.95
CA TYR A 12 3.28 15.09 -0.64
C TYR A 12 4.24 16.28 -0.55
N ASP A 13 4.97 16.40 0.56
CA ASP A 13 6.05 17.38 0.74
C ASP A 13 7.38 16.63 0.80
N GLU A 14 8.23 16.84 -0.20
CA GLU A 14 9.56 16.23 -0.28
C GLU A 14 10.46 16.58 0.92
N LYS A 15 10.18 17.67 1.62
CA LYS A 15 11.01 18.14 2.74
C LYS A 15 10.74 17.40 4.05
N GLU A 16 9.58 16.76 4.19
CA GLU A 16 9.22 16.01 5.40
C GLU A 16 8.59 14.64 5.05
N PRO A 17 9.39 13.70 4.49
CA PRO A 17 8.93 12.34 4.30
C PRO A 17 8.50 11.73 5.65
N MET A 18 7.47 10.90 5.60
CA MET A 18 6.94 10.22 6.78
C MET A 18 7.86 9.09 7.25
N LEU A 19 9.00 9.47 7.83
CA LEU A 19 10.00 8.56 8.37
C LEU A 19 9.59 8.07 9.76
N PHE A 20 10.02 6.85 10.10
CA PHE A 20 9.81 6.23 11.41
C PHE A 20 10.39 7.03 12.59
N THR A 21 11.33 7.95 12.32
CA THR A 21 11.97 8.82 13.32
C THR A 21 11.17 10.08 13.65
N ARG A 22 10.12 10.41 12.88
CA ARG A 22 9.30 11.61 13.07
C ARG A 22 8.12 11.33 14.01
N ILE A 23 7.74 12.31 14.82
CA ILE A 23 6.59 12.18 15.74
C ILE A 23 5.26 11.93 15.00
N TYR A 24 5.11 12.48 13.80
CA TYR A 24 3.92 12.29 12.96
C TYR A 24 3.69 10.81 12.60
N PHE A 25 4.75 10.01 12.45
CA PHE A 25 4.64 8.56 12.25
C PHE A 25 3.97 7.88 13.45
N TRP A 26 4.39 8.20 14.67
CA TRP A 26 3.85 7.58 15.88
C TRP A 26 2.39 7.94 16.13
N ILE A 27 2.00 9.19 15.82
CA ILE A 27 0.59 9.62 15.89
C ILE A 27 -0.24 8.84 14.87
N PHE A 28 0.21 8.79 13.62
CA PHE A 28 -0.46 8.01 12.58
C PHE A 28 -0.56 6.52 12.93
N PHE A 29 0.52 5.94 13.45
CA PHE A 29 0.57 4.54 13.86
C PHE A 29 -0.39 4.25 15.01
N ALA A 30 -0.50 5.16 16.00
CA ALA A 30 -1.48 5.04 17.07
C ALA A 30 -2.92 5.07 16.53
N VAL A 31 -3.24 5.96 15.59
CA VAL A 31 -4.55 5.99 14.92
C VAL A 31 -4.80 4.70 14.13
N CYS A 32 -3.78 4.21 13.41
CA CYS A 32 -3.83 2.94 12.69
C CYS A 32 -4.18 1.77 13.62
N LEU A 33 -3.50 1.67 14.76
CA LEU A 33 -3.74 0.63 15.76
C LEU A 33 -5.12 0.76 16.42
N ALA A 34 -5.56 1.98 16.70
CA ALA A 34 -6.89 2.23 17.25
C ALA A 34 -7.98 1.76 16.28
N GLY A 35 -7.91 2.13 15.00
CA GLY A 35 -8.86 1.67 14.00
C GLY A 35 -8.78 0.16 13.75
N TYR A 36 -7.58 -0.42 13.75
CA TYR A 36 -7.39 -1.87 13.69
C TYR A 36 -8.09 -2.59 14.84
N SER A 37 -7.95 -2.07 16.06
CA SER A 37 -8.60 -2.61 17.26
C SER A 37 -10.11 -2.53 17.17
N LEU A 38 -10.68 -1.46 16.60
CA LEU A 38 -12.13 -1.36 16.37
C LEU A 38 -12.64 -2.34 15.31
N LEU A 39 -11.86 -2.57 14.26
CA LEU A 39 -12.22 -3.44 13.14
C LEU A 39 -11.86 -4.92 13.36
N TYR A 40 -11.35 -5.29 14.54
CA TYR A 40 -10.74 -6.60 14.79
C TYR A 40 -11.65 -7.80 14.46
N ARG A 41 -12.97 -7.66 14.64
CA ARG A 41 -13.95 -8.73 14.36
C ARG A 41 -14.27 -8.92 12.88
N LYS A 42 -13.93 -7.95 12.02
CA LYS A 42 -14.38 -7.91 10.62
C LYS A 42 -13.18 -8.01 9.69
N ASN A 43 -12.80 -9.24 9.34
CA ASN A 43 -11.59 -9.55 8.54
C ASN A 43 -11.48 -8.71 7.26
N VAL A 44 -12.54 -8.61 6.45
CA VAL A 44 -12.51 -7.87 5.18
C VAL A 44 -12.32 -6.37 5.44
N LEU A 45 -13.11 -5.76 6.33
CA LEU A 45 -13.00 -4.34 6.64
C LEU A 45 -11.63 -4.00 7.24
N ARG A 46 -11.11 -4.84 8.14
CA ARG A 46 -9.79 -4.70 8.73
C ARG A 46 -8.69 -4.74 7.66
N ASN A 47 -8.78 -5.67 6.72
CA ASN A 47 -7.79 -5.79 5.63
C ASN A 47 -7.86 -4.57 4.69
N VAL A 48 -9.06 -4.11 4.31
CA VAL A 48 -9.24 -2.90 3.49
C VAL A 48 -8.72 -1.66 4.23
N TYR A 49 -9.03 -1.54 5.52
CA TYR A 49 -8.53 -0.46 6.37
C TYR A 49 -7.01 -0.42 6.41
N LEU A 50 -6.37 -1.56 6.71
CA LEU A 50 -4.92 -1.67 6.74
C LEU A 50 -4.31 -1.37 5.36
N PHE A 51 -4.93 -1.83 4.28
CA PHE A 51 -4.48 -1.54 2.93
C PHE A 51 -4.50 -0.04 2.64
N ILE A 52 -5.60 0.66 2.94
CA ILE A 52 -5.70 2.13 2.76
C ILE A 52 -4.64 2.85 3.60
N PHE A 53 -4.45 2.45 4.87
CA PHE A 53 -3.43 3.03 5.74
C PHE A 53 -2.01 2.79 5.20
N SER A 54 -1.70 1.59 4.74
CA SER A 54 -0.43 1.29 4.09
C SER A 54 -0.22 2.16 2.85
N LEU A 55 -1.24 2.27 1.98
CA LEU A 55 -1.16 3.10 0.79
C LEU A 55 -0.86 4.56 1.13
N PHE A 56 -1.56 5.13 2.12
CA PHE A 56 -1.34 6.49 2.58
C PHE A 56 0.07 6.70 3.15
N PHE A 57 0.54 5.75 3.97
CA PHE A 57 1.88 5.78 4.54
C PHE A 57 2.96 5.78 3.45
N TYR A 58 2.87 4.87 2.47
CA TYR A 58 3.85 4.80 1.38
C TYR A 58 3.82 6.03 0.48
N TYR A 59 2.64 6.59 0.21
CA TYR A 59 2.50 7.87 -0.51
C TYR A 59 3.27 8.99 0.21
N LYS A 60 3.11 9.11 1.53
CA LYS A 60 3.81 10.13 2.34
C LYS A 60 5.27 9.83 2.64
N SER A 61 5.70 8.57 2.61
CA SER A 61 7.08 8.17 2.90
C SER A 61 7.99 8.20 1.67
N GLY A 62 7.48 7.87 0.48
CA GLY A 62 8.30 7.59 -0.71
C GLY A 62 7.91 8.34 -1.98
N GLY A 63 6.93 9.25 -1.92
CA GLY A 63 6.52 10.07 -3.06
C GLY A 63 6.12 9.23 -4.28
N TYR A 64 6.76 9.49 -5.43
CA TYR A 64 6.45 8.83 -6.71
C TYR A 64 6.67 7.31 -6.73
N TYR A 65 7.61 6.79 -5.91
CA TYR A 65 7.88 5.34 -5.83
C TYR A 65 6.69 4.53 -5.30
N PHE A 66 5.74 5.17 -4.62
CA PHE A 66 4.48 4.55 -4.23
C PHE A 66 3.65 4.05 -5.42
N SER A 67 3.71 4.74 -6.56
CA SER A 67 3.01 4.32 -7.78
C SER A 67 3.53 2.99 -8.31
N LEU A 68 4.85 2.75 -8.21
CA LEU A 68 5.45 1.47 -8.54
C LEU A 68 4.98 0.37 -7.60
N LEU A 69 4.79 0.68 -6.31
CA LEU A 69 4.27 -0.27 -5.33
C LEU A 69 2.83 -0.68 -5.65
N ILE A 70 1.95 0.28 -6.01
CA ILE A 70 0.60 -0.06 -6.47
C ILE A 70 0.67 -0.93 -7.72
N PHE A 71 1.48 -0.53 -8.70
CA PHE A 71 1.63 -1.27 -9.96
C PHE A 71 2.10 -2.71 -9.73
N SER A 72 3.19 -2.90 -8.98
CA SER A 72 3.73 -4.22 -8.61
C SER A 72 2.67 -5.05 -7.87
N THR A 73 1.97 -4.46 -6.88
CA THR A 73 0.92 -5.17 -6.13
C THR A 73 -0.23 -5.63 -7.03
N LEU A 74 -0.66 -4.80 -8.00
CA LEU A 74 -1.71 -5.16 -8.94
C LEU A 74 -1.26 -6.26 -9.91
N VAL A 75 -0.03 -6.17 -10.43
CA VAL A 75 0.55 -7.18 -11.31
C VAL A 75 0.67 -8.50 -10.58
N ASP A 76 1.23 -8.52 -9.38
CA ASP A 76 1.38 -9.73 -8.58
C ASP A 76 0.04 -10.34 -8.19
N TYR A 77 -0.97 -9.51 -7.87
CA TYR A 77 -2.32 -9.98 -7.61
C TYR A 77 -2.96 -10.65 -8.85
N ALA A 78 -2.84 -10.02 -10.03
CA ALA A 78 -3.35 -10.57 -11.27
C ALA A 78 -2.63 -11.88 -11.65
N ILE A 79 -1.31 -11.95 -11.48
CA ILE A 79 -0.51 -13.15 -11.69
C ILE A 79 -0.93 -14.25 -10.71
N GLY A 80 -1.15 -13.92 -9.44
CA GLY A 80 -1.63 -14.85 -8.42
C GLY A 80 -3.00 -15.45 -8.77
N LEU A 81 -3.94 -14.64 -9.27
CA LEU A 81 -5.23 -15.12 -9.77
C LEU A 81 -5.03 -16.06 -10.98
N GLY A 82 -4.17 -15.69 -11.93
CA GLY A 82 -3.82 -16.52 -13.08
C GLY A 82 -3.19 -17.87 -12.69
N LEU A 83 -2.35 -17.88 -11.66
CA LEU A 83 -1.75 -19.10 -11.11
C LEU A 83 -2.78 -20.01 -10.43
N GLY A 84 -3.78 -19.43 -9.75
CA GLY A 84 -4.88 -20.18 -9.16
C GLY A 84 -5.81 -20.83 -10.19
N ALA A 85 -6.06 -20.13 -11.31
CA ALA A 85 -6.94 -20.62 -12.38
C ALA A 85 -6.25 -21.59 -13.35
N SER A 86 -4.91 -21.64 -13.39
CA SER A 86 -4.16 -22.44 -14.37
C SER A 86 -3.58 -23.73 -13.77
N SER A 87 -3.97 -24.87 -14.37
CA SER A 87 -3.40 -26.19 -14.07
C SER A 87 -2.21 -26.57 -14.97
N LYS A 88 -1.94 -25.79 -16.03
CA LYS A 88 -0.86 -26.10 -16.99
C LYS A 88 0.47 -25.56 -16.49
N LYS A 89 1.45 -26.46 -16.32
CA LYS A 89 2.81 -26.15 -15.81
C LYS A 89 3.49 -25.00 -16.57
N ASN A 90 3.40 -24.97 -17.90
CA ASN A 90 4.08 -23.95 -18.73
C ASN A 90 3.49 -22.55 -18.55
N ILE A 91 2.16 -22.44 -18.39
CA ILE A 91 1.48 -21.16 -18.14
C ILE A 91 1.86 -20.63 -16.76
N ARG A 92 1.91 -21.52 -15.75
CA ARG A 92 2.36 -21.14 -14.41
C ARG A 92 3.81 -20.65 -14.40
N LEU A 93 4.69 -21.32 -15.16
CA LEU A 93 6.09 -20.91 -15.29
C LEU A 93 6.22 -19.52 -15.93
N LEU A 94 5.47 -19.26 -17.01
CA LEU A 94 5.43 -17.96 -17.67
C LEU A 94 4.95 -16.86 -16.71
N LEU A 95 3.85 -17.11 -15.99
CA LEU A 95 3.28 -16.19 -15.00
C LEU A 95 4.26 -15.82 -13.89
N VAL A 96 4.99 -16.81 -13.34
CA VAL A 96 6.02 -16.54 -12.33
C VAL A 96 7.20 -15.77 -12.93
N ALA A 97 7.65 -16.13 -14.14
CA ALA A 97 8.74 -15.42 -14.80
C ALA A 97 8.38 -13.94 -15.05
N THR A 98 7.13 -13.65 -15.44
CA THR A 98 6.64 -12.27 -15.58
C THR A 98 6.64 -11.53 -14.24
N SER A 99 6.20 -12.14 -13.13
CA SER A 99 6.23 -11.50 -11.80
C SER A 99 7.66 -11.16 -11.37
N VAL A 100 8.62 -12.08 -11.57
CA VAL A 100 10.02 -11.84 -11.25
C VAL A 100 10.61 -10.72 -12.11
N PHE A 101 10.30 -10.71 -13.42
CA PHE A 101 10.78 -9.66 -14.33
C PHE A 101 10.21 -8.27 -13.98
N VAL A 102 8.95 -8.19 -13.55
CA VAL A 102 8.31 -6.92 -13.19
C VAL A 102 8.82 -6.38 -11.85
N ASN A 103 9.19 -7.26 -10.92
CA ASN A 103 9.69 -6.88 -9.60
C ASN A 103 11.20 -6.59 -9.55
N LEU A 104 11.94 -6.86 -10.64
CA LEU A 104 13.39 -6.61 -10.75
C LEU A 104 13.68 -5.21 -11.27
#